data_AF-A0AAV4PKX9-F1
#
_entry.id   AF-A0AAV4PKX9-F1
#
_cell.length_a   1.000
_cell.length_b   1.000
_cell.length_c   1.000
_cell.angle_alpha   90.00
_cell.angle_beta   90.00
_cell.angle_gamma   90.00
#
_symmetry.space_group_name_H-M   'P 1'
#
loop_
_entity.id
_entity.type
_entity.pdbx_description
1 polymer ?
#
loop_
_entity_poly.entity_id
_entity_poly.type
_entity_poly.pdbx_seq_one_letter_code
_entity_poly.pdbx_strand_id
1 'polypeptide(L)'
;MENVSPNGFSVPIQIEYLKQRNRIINVLEEIQEIFSTVSFVIITTNTLQCVSNLAQLIAFSSANTLVTVIEVLYISINATLSMISIFYNAGQVPKEIHNFSKILRSHYELKAFLGFTSENSLVERLVFEEKTFVLSGCELIFMKRQLFCRL
;
A
#
# COMPACT_ATOMS: atom_id res chain seq x y z
N MET A 1 10.60 0.83 -28.08
CA MET A 1 9.17 0.48 -28.17
C MET A 1 9.10 -0.96 -28.63
N GLU A 2 8.92 -1.88 -27.71
CA GLU A 2 8.81 -3.30 -28.01
C GLU A 2 7.48 -3.53 -28.75
N ASN A 3 7.55 -4.10 -29.95
CA ASN A 3 6.38 -4.41 -30.79
C ASN A 3 5.56 -5.51 -30.11
N VAL A 4 4.56 -5.13 -29.33
CA VAL A 4 3.55 -6.05 -28.80
C VAL A 4 2.55 -6.35 -29.91
N SER A 5 2.58 -7.57 -30.44
CA SER A 5 1.68 -8.02 -31.50
C SER A 5 0.21 -8.00 -31.03
N PRO A 6 -0.72 -7.34 -31.76
CA PRO A 6 -2.15 -7.29 -31.44
C PRO A 6 -2.82 -8.68 -31.34
N ASN A 7 -2.22 -9.69 -31.99
CA ASN A 7 -2.70 -11.07 -32.00
C ASN A 7 -2.37 -11.83 -30.70
N GLY A 8 -1.47 -11.30 -29.86
CA GLY A 8 -1.05 -11.93 -28.61
C GLY A 8 -1.97 -11.67 -27.41
N PHE A 9 -2.99 -10.82 -27.54
CA PHE A 9 -3.90 -10.45 -26.45
C PHE A 9 -5.34 -10.91 -26.75
N SER A 10 -5.49 -12.23 -26.90
CA SER A 10 -6.76 -12.90 -27.17
C SER A 10 -7.65 -12.98 -25.92
N VAL A 11 -8.95 -13.29 -26.09
CA VAL A 11 -9.92 -13.40 -24.99
C VAL A 11 -9.47 -14.37 -23.87
N PRO A 12 -8.89 -15.55 -24.17
CA PRO A 12 -8.35 -16.42 -23.12
C PRO A 12 -7.25 -15.75 -22.28
N ILE A 13 -6.37 -14.99 -22.92
CA ILE A 13 -5.26 -14.28 -22.27
C ILE A 13 -5.81 -13.14 -21.40
N GLN A 14 -6.83 -12.44 -21.88
CA GLN A 14 -7.55 -11.42 -21.11
C GLN A 14 -8.18 -11.97 -19.83
N ILE A 15 -8.85 -13.13 -19.93
CA ILE A 15 -9.44 -13.82 -18.79
C ILE A 15 -8.36 -14.25 -17.80
N GLU A 16 -7.22 -14.75 -18.29
CA GLU A 16 -6.07 -15.12 -17.45
C GLU A 16 -5.53 -13.90 -16.67
N TYR A 17 -5.35 -12.75 -17.32
CA TYR A 17 -4.93 -11.51 -16.65
C TYR A 17 -5.94 -11.03 -15.61
N LEU A 18 -7.25 -11.09 -15.90
CA LEU A 18 -8.30 -10.74 -14.94
C LEU A 18 -8.31 -11.70 -13.74
N LYS A 19 -8.11 -12.99 -13.97
CA LYS A 19 -8.01 -14.00 -12.91
C LYS A 19 -6.79 -13.75 -12.03
N GLN A 20 -5.64 -13.42 -12.62
CA GLN A 20 -4.44 -13.03 -11.88
C GLN A 20 -4.65 -11.74 -11.08
N ARG A 21 -5.25 -10.70 -11.68
CA ARG A 21 -5.62 -9.46 -10.98
C ARG A 21 -6.50 -9.76 -9.77
N ASN A 22 -7.53 -10.58 -9.94
CA ASN A 22 -8.45 -10.91 -8.86
C ASN A 22 -7.75 -11.71 -7.75
N ARG A 23 -6.84 -12.63 -8.11
CA ARG A 23 -6.01 -13.35 -7.12
C ARG A 23 -5.10 -12.41 -6.33
N ILE A 24 -4.48 -11.43 -6.99
CA ILE A 24 -3.66 -10.41 -6.33
C ILE A 24 -4.53 -9.60 -5.36
N ILE A 25 -5.72 -9.16 -5.79
CA ILE A 25 -6.65 -8.40 -4.94
C ILE A 25 -7.06 -9.22 -3.71
N ASN A 26 -7.43 -10.50 -3.87
CA ASN A 26 -7.82 -11.35 -2.75
C ASN A 26 -6.68 -11.51 -1.73
N VAL A 27 -5.46 -11.77 -2.19
CA VAL A 27 -4.28 -11.87 -1.29
C VAL A 27 -4.02 -10.53 -0.60
N LEU A 28 -4.24 -9.42 -1.29
CA LEU A 28 -4.10 -8.08 -0.71
C LEU A 28 -5.18 -7.79 0.34
N GLU A 29 -6.41 -8.24 0.14
CA GLU A 29 -7.49 -8.15 1.13
C GLU A 29 -7.16 -8.96 2.40
N GLU A 30 -6.63 -10.17 2.25
CA GLU A 30 -6.15 -10.99 3.39
C GLU A 30 -4.98 -10.30 4.13
N ILE A 31 -4.01 -9.76 3.38
CA ILE A 31 -2.90 -8.99 3.95
C ILE A 31 -3.43 -7.76 4.69
N GLN A 32 -4.41 -7.06 4.12
CA GLN A 32 -4.98 -5.85 4.70
C GLN A 32 -5.68 -6.11 6.04
N GLU A 33 -6.36 -7.25 6.20
CA GLU A 33 -7.00 -7.62 7.47
C GLU A 33 -5.96 -7.78 8.59
N ILE A 34 -4.88 -8.51 8.31
CA ILE A 34 -3.78 -8.73 9.24
C ILE A 34 -3.03 -7.41 9.51
N PHE A 35 -2.69 -6.71 8.44
CA PHE A 35 -1.92 -5.48 8.46
C PHE A 35 -2.65 -4.35 9.17
N SER A 36 -3.98 -4.30 9.06
CA SER A 36 -4.84 -3.34 9.72
C SER A 36 -4.66 -3.37 11.23
N THR A 37 -4.81 -4.56 11.81
CA THR A 37 -4.68 -4.79 13.25
C THR A 37 -3.25 -4.56 13.73
N VAL A 38 -2.26 -5.10 13.00
CA VAL A 38 -0.83 -4.98 13.36
C VAL A 38 -0.38 -3.51 13.32
N SER A 39 -0.75 -2.78 12.28
CA SER A 39 -0.37 -1.37 12.13
C SER A 39 -1.00 -0.50 13.21
N PHE A 40 -2.26 -0.76 13.57
CA PHE A 40 -2.93 -0.07 14.66
C PHE A 40 -2.20 -0.29 15.99
N VAL A 41 -1.91 -1.55 16.34
CA VAL A 41 -1.19 -1.89 17.57
C VAL A 41 0.19 -1.22 17.63
N ILE A 42 0.95 -1.24 16.52
CA ILE A 42 2.27 -0.61 16.44
C ILE A 42 2.17 0.90 16.66
N ILE A 43 1.21 1.57 16.01
CA ILE A 43 1.05 3.03 16.12
C ILE A 43 0.59 3.43 17.52
N THR A 44 -0.38 2.70 18.11
CA THR A 44 -0.84 2.95 19.48
C THR A 44 0.30 2.72 20.48
N THR A 45 1.07 1.63 20.32
CA THR A 45 2.21 1.34 21.19
C THR A 45 3.26 2.43 21.09
N ASN A 46 3.64 2.85 19.88
CA ASN A 46 4.62 3.93 19.70
C ASN A 46 4.13 5.25 20.31
N THR A 47 2.84 5.56 20.20
CA THR A 47 2.26 6.77 20.79
C THR A 47 2.29 6.72 22.32
N LEU A 48 1.89 5.59 22.91
CA LEU A 48 1.95 5.37 24.36
C LEU A 48 3.39 5.42 24.88
N GLN A 49 4.33 4.87 24.13
CA GLN A 49 5.75 4.89 24.45
C GLN A 49 6.28 6.34 24.48
N CYS A 50 5.93 7.18 23.49
CA CYS A 50 6.27 8.60 23.50
C CYS A 50 5.70 9.34 24.71
N VAL A 51 4.44 9.08 25.07
CA VAL A 51 3.79 9.68 26.27
C VAL A 51 4.49 9.24 27.55
N SER A 52 4.84 7.95 27.67
CA SER A 52 5.57 7.40 28.81
C SER A 52 6.95 8.04 28.96
N ASN A 53 7.67 8.18 27.84
CA ASN A 53 8.98 8.83 27.80
C ASN A 53 8.92 10.31 28.20
N LEU A 54 7.90 11.05 27.74
CA LEU A 54 7.65 12.43 28.18
C LEU A 54 7.36 12.51 29.68
N ALA A 55 6.54 11.59 30.21
CA ALA A 55 6.23 11.53 31.63
C ALA A 55 7.49 11.25 32.48
N GLN A 56 8.35 10.33 32.02
CA GLN A 56 9.63 10.03 32.68
C GLN A 56 10.58 11.22 32.64
N LEU A 57 10.66 11.94 31.50
CA LEU A 57 11.52 13.10 31.34
C LEU A 57 11.08 14.24 32.29
N ILE A 58 9.78 14.43 32.49
CA ILE A 58 9.21 15.37 33.46
C ILE A 58 9.48 14.91 34.91
N ALA A 59 9.29 13.62 35.22
CA ALA A 59 9.36 13.08 36.58
C ALA A 59 10.79 12.87 37.11
N PHE A 60 11.75 12.50 36.26
CA PHE A 60 13.10 12.09 36.66
C PHE A 60 14.21 13.04 36.20
N SER A 61 13.85 14.26 35.78
CA SER A 61 14.77 15.29 35.25
C SER A 61 16.02 15.55 36.11
N SER A 62 16.01 15.26 37.42
CA SER A 62 17.07 15.63 38.36
C SER A 62 18.06 14.51 38.73
N ALA A 63 17.79 13.23 38.44
CA ALA A 63 18.61 12.13 38.97
C ALA A 63 19.58 11.50 37.95
N ASN A 64 19.18 11.32 36.68
CA ASN A 64 20.00 10.67 35.64
C ASN A 64 19.61 11.11 34.22
N THR A 65 19.54 12.43 33.98
CA THR A 65 19.05 13.05 32.74
C THR A 65 19.68 12.46 31.47
N LEU A 66 20.99 12.17 31.50
CA LEU A 66 21.74 11.70 30.33
C LEU A 66 21.31 10.28 29.89
N VAL A 67 21.08 9.38 30.85
CA VAL A 67 20.61 8.01 30.58
C VAL A 67 19.18 8.04 30.04
N THR A 68 18.31 8.81 30.68
CA THR A 68 16.92 8.99 30.22
C THR A 68 16.88 9.57 28.81
N VAL A 69 17.70 10.57 28.48
CA VAL A 69 17.75 11.16 27.14
C VAL A 69 18.19 10.13 26.09
N ILE A 70 19.23 9.33 26.37
CA ILE A 70 19.70 8.29 25.44
C ILE A 70 18.61 7.23 25.19
N GLU A 71 17.93 6.78 26.25
CA GLU A 71 16.86 5.79 26.16
C GLU A 71 15.68 6.31 25.33
N VAL A 72 15.23 7.54 25.60
CA VAL A 72 14.16 8.19 24.84
C VAL A 72 14.53 8.35 23.36
N LEU A 73 15.76 8.77 23.06
CA LEU A 73 16.23 8.91 21.68
C LEU A 73 16.26 7.57 20.95
N TYR A 74 16.82 6.53 21.58
CA TYR A 74 16.91 5.19 20.99
C TYR A 74 15.54 4.62 20.66
N ILE A 75 14.60 4.71 21.60
CA ILE A 75 13.22 4.23 21.43
C ILE A 75 12.51 5.02 20.33
N SER A 76 12.66 6.35 20.33
CA SER A 76 11.99 7.22 19.35
C SER A 76 12.50 6.97 17.92
N ILE A 77 13.80 6.77 17.75
CA ILE A 77 14.41 6.45 16.45
C ILE A 77 13.88 5.10 15.94
N ASN A 78 13.88 4.06 16.77
CA ASN A 78 13.40 2.74 16.38
C ASN A 78 11.91 2.73 16.04
N ALA A 79 11.09 3.42 16.82
CA ALA A 79 9.66 3.59 16.55
C ALA A 79 9.42 4.29 15.20
N THR A 80 10.17 5.37 14.95
CA THR A 80 10.06 6.15 13.71
C THR A 80 10.51 5.34 12.50
N LEU A 81 11.65 4.65 12.58
CA LEU A 81 12.14 3.79 11.50
C LEU A 81 11.16 2.66 11.19
N SER A 82 10.62 2.01 12.21
CA SER A 82 9.62 0.94 12.05
C SER A 82 8.36 1.46 11.35
N MET A 83 7.86 2.64 11.77
CA MET A 83 6.72 3.27 11.10
C MET A 83 7.04 3.61 9.64
N ILE A 84 8.19 4.22 9.36
CA ILE A 84 8.61 4.57 8.00
C ILE A 84 8.65 3.32 7.12
N SER A 85 9.24 2.22 7.58
CA SER A 85 9.29 0.97 6.81
C SER A 85 7.90 0.40 6.52
N ILE A 86 6.99 0.44 7.49
CA ILE A 86 5.61 -0.03 7.34
C ILE A 86 4.87 0.83 6.31
N PHE A 87 4.88 2.16 6.47
CA PHE A 87 4.23 3.09 5.54
C PHE A 87 4.83 3.07 4.14
N TYR A 88 6.14 2.89 4.02
CA TYR A 88 6.82 2.84 2.74
C TYR A 88 6.45 1.58 1.95
N ASN A 89 6.47 0.41 2.59
CA ASN A 89 6.11 -0.86 1.94
C ASN A 89 4.62 -0.92 1.63
N ALA A 90 3.76 -0.57 2.59
CA ALA A 90 2.31 -0.52 2.36
C ALA A 90 1.94 0.52 1.30
N GLY A 91 2.61 1.67 1.25
CA GLY A 91 2.35 2.71 0.25
C GLY A 91 2.74 2.34 -1.18
N GLN A 92 3.63 1.36 -1.38
CA GLN A 92 4.03 0.88 -2.71
C GLN A 92 2.99 -0.05 -3.34
N VAL A 93 2.29 -0.83 -2.52
CA VAL A 93 1.34 -1.85 -2.97
C VAL A 93 0.17 -1.25 -3.78
N PRO A 94 -0.55 -0.20 -3.32
CA PRO A 94 -1.55 0.52 -4.10
C PRO A 94 -1.03 1.10 -5.42
N LYS A 95 0.24 1.52 -5.43
CA LYS A 95 0.85 2.12 -6.63
C LYS A 95 1.11 1.05 -7.69
N GLU A 96 1.61 -0.10 -7.28
CA GLU A 96 1.94 -1.20 -8.20
C GLU A 96 0.66 -1.81 -8.81
N ILE A 97 -0.39 -2.00 -8.02
CA ILE A 97 -1.68 -2.50 -8.55
C ILE A 97 -2.36 -1.51 -9.48
N HIS A 98 -2.22 -0.20 -9.23
CA HIS A 98 -2.67 0.83 -10.14
C HIS A 98 -1.88 0.81 -11.44
N ASN A 99 -0.55 0.65 -11.38
CA ASN A 99 0.30 0.54 -12.57
C ASN A 99 -0.04 -0.70 -13.40
N PHE A 100 -0.23 -1.86 -12.76
CA PHE A 100 -0.69 -3.08 -13.42
C PHE A 100 -2.03 -2.87 -14.14
N SER A 101 -3.02 -2.26 -13.46
CA SER A 101 -4.33 -1.97 -14.06
C SER A 101 -4.23 -0.99 -15.23
N LYS A 102 -3.33 0.00 -15.16
CA LYS A 102 -3.07 0.96 -16.23
C LYS A 102 -2.45 0.30 -17.47
N ILE A 103 -1.46 -0.59 -17.27
CA ILE A 103 -0.84 -1.35 -18.36
C ILE A 103 -1.91 -2.23 -19.04
N LEU A 104 -2.70 -2.95 -18.25
CA LEU A 104 -3.79 -3.78 -18.77
C LEU A 104 -4.76 -2.96 -19.62
N ARG A 105 -5.20 -1.80 -19.11
CA ARG A 105 -6.09 -0.88 -19.84
C ARG A 105 -5.48 -0.35 -21.14
N SER A 106 -4.21 0.02 -21.13
CA SER A 106 -3.49 0.48 -22.34
C SER A 106 -3.52 -0.57 -23.46
N HIS A 107 -3.37 -1.85 -23.12
CA HIS A 107 -3.48 -2.94 -24.10
C HIS A 107 -4.90 -3.08 -24.68
N TYR A 108 -5.95 -2.83 -23.89
CA TYR A 108 -7.32 -2.80 -24.39
C TYR A 108 -7.58 -1.61 -25.32
N GLU A 109 -7.16 -0.41 -24.91
CA GLU A 109 -7.34 0.81 -25.71
C GLU A 109 -6.62 0.70 -27.05
N LEU A 110 -5.40 0.14 -27.07
CA LEU A 110 -4.67 -0.12 -28.31
C LEU A 110 -5.40 -1.12 -29.23
N LYS A 111 -5.97 -2.19 -28.66
CA LYS A 111 -6.72 -3.21 -29.41
C LYS A 111 -8.02 -2.64 -30.00
N ALA A 112 -8.74 -1.83 -29.22
CA ALA A 112 -9.93 -1.11 -29.67
C ALA A 112 -9.61 -0.10 -30.79
N PHE A 113 -8.51 0.66 -30.65
CA PHE A 113 -8.04 1.59 -31.67
C PHE A 113 -7.68 0.90 -32.99
N LEU A 114 -7.12 -0.31 -32.93
CA LEU A 114 -6.78 -1.13 -34.09
C LEU A 114 -7.99 -1.83 -34.74
N GLY A 115 -9.22 -1.55 -34.28
CA GLY A 115 -10.44 -2.09 -34.87
C GLY A 115 -10.73 -3.55 -34.53
N PHE A 116 -9.97 -4.16 -33.62
CA PHE A 116 -10.30 -5.47 -33.08
C PHE A 116 -11.46 -5.31 -32.10
N THR A 117 -12.65 -5.69 -32.55
CA THR A 117 -13.85 -5.67 -31.72
C THR A 117 -13.66 -6.63 -30.56
N SER A 118 -13.85 -6.12 -29.35
CA SER A 118 -13.98 -6.92 -28.14
C SER A 118 -15.15 -7.88 -28.32
N GLU A 119 -14.88 -9.17 -28.54
CA GLU A 119 -15.91 -10.22 -28.60
C GLU A 119 -16.68 -10.34 -27.27
N ASN A 120 -16.16 -9.73 -26.18
CA ASN A 120 -16.68 -9.90 -24.83
C ASN A 120 -16.78 -8.55 -24.09
N SER A 121 -17.92 -7.86 -24.28
CA SER A 121 -18.24 -6.59 -23.62
C SER A 121 -18.16 -6.65 -22.08
N LEU A 122 -18.38 -7.82 -21.47
CA LEU A 122 -18.26 -8.03 -20.04
C LEU A 122 -16.82 -7.95 -19.53
N VAL A 123 -15.88 -8.53 -20.28
CA VAL A 123 -14.45 -8.54 -19.95
C VAL A 123 -13.90 -7.12 -20.03
N GLU A 124 -14.28 -6.40 -21.07
CA GLU A 124 -13.94 -5.00 -21.25
C GLU A 124 -14.48 -4.13 -20.09
N ARG A 125 -15.73 -4.33 -19.69
CA ARG A 125 -16.33 -3.61 -18.56
C ARG A 125 -15.58 -3.83 -17.25
N LEU A 126 -15.14 -5.07 -16.97
CA LEU A 126 -14.38 -5.44 -15.76
C LEU A 126 -12.95 -4.86 -15.73
N VAL A 127 -12.38 -4.59 -16.90
CA VAL A 127 -11.04 -3.98 -17.02
C VAL A 127 -11.11 -2.47 -16.80
N PHE A 128 -12.16 -1.82 -17.31
CA PHE A 128 -12.40 -0.39 -17.09
C PHE A 128 -12.92 -0.08 -15.68
N GLU A 129 -13.39 -1.09 -14.94
CA GLU A 129 -13.78 -0.94 -13.54
C GLU A 129 -12.53 -0.77 -12.65
N GLU A 130 -12.30 0.50 -12.27
CA GLU A 130 -11.19 0.91 -11.43
C GLU A 130 -11.44 0.51 -9.96
N LYS A 131 -10.92 -0.65 -9.56
CA LYS A 131 -10.82 -1.00 -8.14
C LYS A 131 -9.62 -0.26 -7.55
N THR A 132 -9.89 0.80 -6.81
CA THR A 132 -8.88 1.50 -6.01
C THR A 132 -8.64 0.71 -4.72
N PHE A 133 -7.44 0.16 -4.57
CA PHE A 133 -7.04 -0.55 -3.35
C PHE A 133 -6.22 0.38 -2.47
N VAL A 134 -6.60 0.53 -1.20
CA VAL A 134 -5.87 1.33 -0.21
C VAL A 134 -5.70 0.51 1.05
N LEU A 135 -4.45 0.37 1.51
CA LEU A 135 -4.16 -0.26 2.80
C LEU A 135 -4.48 0.73 3.94
N SER A 136 -5.14 0.25 4.99
CA SER A 136 -5.54 1.04 6.16
C SER A 136 -5.27 0.32 7.49
N GLY A 137 -4.90 1.07 8.52
CA GLY A 137 -4.88 0.60 9.91
C GLY A 137 -6.23 0.83 10.57
N CYS A 138 -7.01 -0.23 10.77
CA CYS A 138 -8.36 -0.21 11.36
C CYS A 138 -9.30 0.84 10.75
N GLU A 139 -9.18 1.14 9.45
CA GLU A 139 -9.90 2.22 8.74
C GLU A 139 -9.67 3.64 9.29
N LEU A 140 -8.85 3.79 10.34
CA LEU A 140 -8.52 5.04 11.00
C LEU A 140 -7.26 5.68 10.41
N ILE A 141 -6.35 4.85 9.88
CA ILE A 141 -5.04 5.29 9.39
C ILE A 141 -4.88 4.87 7.94
N PHE A 142 -5.14 5.78 7.01
CA PHE A 142 -4.95 5.53 5.58
C PHE A 142 -3.46 5.61 5.23
N MET A 143 -2.87 4.49 4.80
CA MET A 143 -1.47 4.44 4.39
C MET A 143 -1.33 4.97 2.97
N LYS A 144 -1.27 6.30 2.84
CA LYS A 144 -0.88 6.98 1.61
C LYS A 144 0.55 7.50 1.76
N ARG A 145 1.40 7.24 0.75
CA ARG A 145 2.79 7.74 0.68
C ARG A 145 2.90 9.27 0.88
N GLN A 146 1.82 10.01 0.59
CA GLN A 146 1.76 11.47 0.70
C GLN A 146 1.88 12.02 2.13
N LEU A 147 1.72 11.20 3.18
CA LEU A 147 1.82 11.70 4.56
C LEU A 147 3.26 12.03 4.99
N PHE A 148 4.28 11.42 4.36
CA PHE A 148 5.69 11.59 4.76
C PHE A 148 6.54 12.47 3.83
N CYS A 149 6.11 12.75 2.60
CA CYS A 149 6.87 13.61 1.67
C CYS A 149 6.62 15.13 1.87
N ARG A 150 6.03 15.55 3.00
CA ARG A 150 5.79 16.96 3.35
C ARG A 150 6.45 17.39 4.67
N LEU A 151 7.28 16.53 5.27
CA LEU A 151 8.13 16.85 6.41
C LEU A 151 9.54 17.18 5.93
#